data_AF-A0A8H6KN94-F1
#
_entry.id   AF-A0A8H6KN94-F1
#
_cell.length_a   1.000
_cell.length_b   1.000
_cell.length_c   1.000
_cell.angle_alpha   90.00
_cell.angle_beta   90.00
_cell.angle_gamma   90.00
#
_symmetry.space_group_name_H-M   'P 1'
#
loop_
_entity.id
_entity.type
_entity.pdbx_description
1 polymer ?
#
loop_
_entity_poly.entity_id
_entity_poly.type
_entity_poly.pdbx_seq_one_letter_code
_entity_poly.pdbx_strand_id
1 'polypeptide(L)'
;MHASSVIVLFFGALASAQILQGFPSSISCKQDAGGSAEVTKAEMQAAIVGPKGNLEDNSAANVASGKCSRLSGVPLYTVGAAGKANIGFAYDKAKDTYHYCFAQGAVDKTIGYPSQCEETGAVARLRRAFRA
;
A
#
# COMPACT_ATOMS: atom_id res chain seq x y z
N MET A 1 41.19 -15.18 -39.73
CA MET A 1 40.63 -15.76 -38.49
C MET A 1 40.79 -14.75 -37.36
N HIS A 2 39.88 -14.77 -36.39
CA HIS A 2 39.76 -13.94 -35.16
C HIS A 2 38.79 -12.75 -35.33
N ALA A 3 37.47 -13.00 -35.38
CA ALA A 3 36.54 -13.52 -34.37
C ALA A 3 35.80 -12.35 -33.68
N SER A 4 34.54 -12.22 -34.10
CA SER A 4 33.47 -11.45 -33.50
C SER A 4 33.32 -11.76 -32.01
N SER A 5 32.96 -10.76 -31.20
CA SER A 5 32.05 -10.91 -30.04
C SER A 5 31.64 -9.54 -29.51
N VAL A 6 30.51 -9.05 -30.00
CA VAL A 6 29.73 -7.96 -29.37
C VAL A 6 28.87 -8.64 -28.29
N ILE A 7 29.23 -8.48 -27.02
CA ILE A 7 28.39 -8.93 -25.90
C ILE A 7 27.43 -7.79 -25.56
N VAL A 8 26.22 -7.84 -26.10
CA VAL A 8 25.13 -6.95 -25.69
C VAL A 8 24.58 -7.47 -24.37
N LEU A 9 24.86 -6.76 -23.28
CA LEU A 9 24.26 -6.98 -21.96
C LEU A 9 22.78 -6.57 -22.00
N PHE A 10 21.91 -7.46 -22.46
CA PHE A 10 20.48 -7.35 -22.21
C PHE A 10 20.20 -7.75 -20.74
N PHE A 11 20.34 -6.79 -19.83
CA PHE A 11 19.70 -6.87 -18.52
C PHE A 11 18.19 -6.68 -18.72
N GLY A 12 17.52 -7.77 -19.10
CA GLY A 12 16.08 -7.87 -19.02
C GLY A 12 15.66 -7.85 -17.56
N ALA A 13 15.47 -6.66 -17.00
CA ALA A 13 14.71 -6.50 -15.78
C ALA A 13 13.28 -6.94 -16.08
N LEU A 14 12.98 -8.22 -15.79
CA LEU A 14 11.61 -8.64 -15.50
C LEU A 14 11.23 -7.89 -14.22
N ALA A 15 10.84 -6.63 -14.38
CA ALA A 15 10.05 -5.94 -13.39
C ALA A 15 8.76 -6.74 -13.29
N SER A 16 8.70 -7.72 -12.38
CA SER A 16 7.44 -8.28 -11.93
C SER A 16 6.61 -7.09 -11.52
N ALA A 17 5.64 -6.75 -12.36
CA ALA A 17 4.74 -5.65 -12.14
C ALA A 17 3.86 -6.06 -10.97
N GLN A 18 4.35 -5.83 -9.74
CA GLN A 18 3.65 -6.02 -8.49
C GLN A 18 2.23 -5.47 -8.65
N ILE A 19 1.23 -6.35 -8.62
CA ILE A 19 -0.13 -5.96 -8.97
C ILE A 19 -0.71 -5.21 -7.78
N LEU A 20 -0.82 -3.89 -7.89
CA LEU A 20 -1.31 -3.04 -6.81
C LEU A 20 -2.80 -2.77 -6.99
N GLN A 21 -3.61 -3.56 -6.31
CA GLN A 21 -5.06 -3.54 -6.43
C GLN A 21 -5.70 -2.66 -5.33
N GLY A 22 -6.58 -1.74 -5.75
CA GLY A 22 -7.38 -0.92 -4.83
C GLY A 22 -6.66 0.27 -4.20
N PHE A 23 -5.41 0.53 -4.58
CA PHE A 23 -4.63 1.68 -4.13
C PHE A 23 -5.22 2.99 -4.68
N PRO A 24 -5.55 3.97 -3.81
CA PRO A 24 -5.96 5.29 -4.24
C PRO A 24 -4.82 6.06 -4.93
N SER A 25 -5.15 7.14 -5.62
CA SER A 25 -4.15 7.96 -6.34
C SER A 25 -3.27 8.75 -5.38
N SER A 26 -3.87 9.23 -4.28
CA SER A 26 -3.17 9.79 -3.14
C SER A 26 -3.98 9.56 -1.86
N ILE A 27 -3.34 9.65 -0.71
CA ILE A 27 -3.98 9.65 0.59
C ILE A 27 -3.52 10.88 1.38
N SER A 28 -4.41 11.47 2.15
CA SER A 28 -4.11 12.57 3.06
C SER A 28 -4.17 12.06 4.49
N CYS A 29 -3.04 12.12 5.20
CA CYS A 29 -2.89 11.57 6.54
C CYS A 29 -2.52 12.68 7.53
N LYS A 30 -3.20 12.75 8.67
CA LYS A 30 -2.77 13.67 9.74
C LYS A 30 -1.37 13.32 10.23
N GLN A 31 -0.58 14.33 10.55
CA GLN A 31 0.79 14.22 11.05
C GLN A 31 0.87 14.52 12.56
N ASP A 32 1.86 13.94 13.24
CA ASP A 32 2.08 14.14 14.70
C ASP A 32 2.44 15.59 15.04
N ALA A 33 3.10 16.29 14.10
CA ALA A 33 3.46 17.70 14.21
C ALA A 33 2.28 18.67 13.98
N GLY A 34 1.08 18.16 13.70
CA GLY A 34 -0.07 18.94 13.26
C GLY A 34 -0.09 19.13 11.74
N GLY A 35 -1.30 19.20 11.17
CA GLY A 35 -1.52 19.26 9.72
C GLY A 35 -1.73 17.90 9.06
N SER A 36 -1.88 17.90 7.73
CA SER A 36 -2.07 16.70 6.90
C SER A 36 -0.96 16.61 5.86
N ALA A 37 -0.38 15.42 5.68
CA ALA A 37 0.57 15.15 4.62
C ALA A 37 -0.09 14.29 3.53
N GLU A 38 0.16 14.64 2.28
CA GLU A 38 -0.25 13.85 1.15
C GLU A 38 0.83 12.78 0.83
N VAL A 39 0.38 11.54 0.69
CA VAL A 39 1.19 10.41 0.22
C VAL A 39 0.63 9.97 -1.13
N THR A 40 1.43 10.09 -2.18
CA THR A 40 1.02 9.73 -3.54
C THR A 40 1.09 8.22 -3.74
N LYS A 41 0.38 7.70 -4.74
CA LYS A 41 0.45 6.28 -5.11
C LYS A 41 1.88 5.81 -5.38
N ALA A 42 2.71 6.64 -6.01
CA ALA A 42 4.11 6.30 -6.25
C ALA A 42 4.88 6.11 -4.93
N GLU A 43 4.66 6.97 -3.93
CA GLU A 43 5.26 6.83 -2.59
C GLU A 43 4.79 5.55 -1.89
N MET A 44 3.49 5.22 -2.01
CA MET A 44 2.94 3.98 -1.47
C MET A 44 3.58 2.75 -2.14
N GLN A 45 3.68 2.76 -3.47
CA GLN A 45 4.28 1.68 -4.24
C GLN A 45 5.76 1.49 -3.93
N ALA A 46 6.49 2.59 -3.75
CA ALA A 46 7.90 2.57 -3.37
C ALA A 46 8.11 2.01 -1.96
N ALA A 47 7.16 2.20 -1.05
CA ALA A 47 7.21 1.60 0.28
C ALA A 47 6.91 0.09 0.28
N ILE A 48 6.11 -0.39 -0.69
CA ILE A 48 5.59 -1.78 -0.75
C ILE A 48 6.49 -2.71 -1.59
N VAL A 49 7.71 -2.30 -1.93
CA VAL A 49 8.62 -3.11 -2.77
C VAL A 49 9.06 -4.38 -2.03
N GLY A 50 8.41 -5.50 -2.35
CA GLY A 50 8.61 -6.84 -1.77
C GLY A 50 7.81 -7.08 -0.48
N PRO A 51 8.06 -8.19 0.25
CA PRO A 51 7.48 -8.45 1.58
C PRO A 51 8.13 -7.56 2.65
N LYS A 52 8.44 -6.31 2.32
CA LYS A 52 8.94 -5.31 3.25
C LYS A 52 7.76 -4.68 3.95
N GLY A 53 7.48 -5.18 5.13
CA GLY A 53 6.46 -4.69 6.04
C GLY A 53 6.45 -5.55 7.29
N ASN A 54 5.85 -5.03 8.35
CA ASN A 54 5.62 -5.81 9.55
C ASN A 54 4.39 -6.67 9.33
N LEU A 55 4.53 -7.99 9.50
CA LEU A 55 3.39 -8.89 9.52
C LEU A 55 2.55 -8.55 10.75
N GLU A 56 1.36 -8.00 10.52
CA GLU A 56 0.41 -7.71 11.58
C GLU A 56 -0.45 -8.93 11.91
N ASP A 57 -0.90 -9.64 10.86
CA ASP A 57 -1.77 -10.82 11.01
C ASP A 57 -1.58 -11.78 9.84
N ASN A 58 -1.81 -13.06 10.08
CA ASN A 58 -1.78 -14.10 9.04
C ASN A 58 -3.02 -14.07 8.13
N SER A 59 -4.06 -13.32 8.51
CA SER A 59 -5.28 -13.16 7.74
C SER A 59 -5.77 -11.71 7.80
N ALA A 60 -5.66 -11.00 6.67
CA ALA A 60 -6.15 -9.64 6.51
C ALA A 60 -7.64 -9.51 6.78
N ALA A 61 -8.42 -10.58 6.60
CA ALA A 61 -9.82 -10.61 6.98
C ALA A 61 -10.08 -10.36 8.48
N ASN A 62 -9.12 -10.70 9.36
CA ASN A 62 -9.28 -10.56 10.81
C ASN A 62 -9.08 -9.12 11.29
N VAL A 63 -8.14 -8.40 10.68
CA VAL A 63 -7.69 -7.08 11.16
C VAL A 63 -8.16 -5.95 10.25
N ALA A 64 -8.25 -6.18 8.94
CA ALA A 64 -8.64 -5.14 8.01
C ALA A 64 -10.16 -4.93 8.04
N SER A 65 -10.59 -3.93 8.80
CA SER A 65 -11.93 -3.37 8.67
C SER A 65 -12.09 -2.74 7.27
N GLY A 66 -12.88 -3.36 6.39
CA GLY A 66 -13.23 -2.78 5.08
C GLY A 66 -12.72 -3.55 3.86
N LYS A 67 -11.79 -2.98 3.09
CA LYS A 67 -11.47 -3.44 1.71
C LYS A 67 -10.85 -4.84 1.63
N CYS A 68 -10.12 -5.24 2.67
CA CYS A 68 -9.47 -6.56 2.75
C CYS A 68 -10.21 -7.55 3.66
N SER A 69 -11.40 -7.22 4.16
CA SER A 69 -12.18 -8.14 5.02
C SER A 69 -12.55 -9.44 4.31
N ARG A 70 -12.52 -9.46 2.97
CA ARG A 70 -12.81 -10.63 2.12
C ARG A 70 -11.56 -11.46 1.79
N LEU A 71 -10.36 -11.03 2.20
CA LEU A 71 -9.09 -11.72 1.94
C LEU A 71 -8.73 -12.63 3.12
N SER A 72 -9.53 -13.69 3.29
CA SER A 72 -9.29 -14.69 4.34
C SER A 72 -8.07 -15.56 4.00
N GLY A 73 -7.15 -15.69 4.95
CA GLY A 73 -5.91 -16.46 4.78
C GLY A 73 -4.81 -15.76 3.98
N VAL A 74 -4.99 -14.48 3.66
CA VAL A 74 -3.94 -13.64 3.04
C VAL A 74 -3.28 -12.81 4.14
N PRO A 75 -1.96 -12.90 4.35
CA PRO A 75 -1.29 -12.15 5.41
C PRO A 75 -1.38 -10.64 5.21
N LEU A 76 -1.62 -9.92 6.32
CA LEU A 76 -1.65 -8.47 6.39
C LEU A 76 -0.29 -7.95 6.83
N TYR A 77 0.24 -7.01 6.06
CA TYR A 77 1.46 -6.30 6.36
C TYR A 77 1.17 -4.81 6.55
N THR A 78 1.97 -4.16 7.39
CA THR A 78 2.00 -2.71 7.49
C THR A 78 3.37 -2.16 7.13
N VAL A 79 3.40 -1.01 6.48
CA VAL A 79 4.64 -0.31 6.13
C VAL A 79 4.48 1.19 6.28
N GLY A 80 5.51 1.84 6.84
CA GLY A 80 5.62 3.28 6.86
C GLY A 80 5.93 3.81 5.45
N ALA A 81 5.03 4.60 4.88
CA ALA A 81 5.24 5.32 3.64
C ALA A 81 5.81 6.72 3.93
N ALA A 82 7.05 6.94 3.49
CA ALA A 82 7.76 8.22 3.55
C ALA A 82 7.78 8.90 4.94
N GLY A 83 7.64 8.13 6.02
CA GLY A 83 7.54 8.66 7.39
C GLY A 83 6.27 9.48 7.67
N LYS A 84 5.29 9.47 6.75
CA LYS A 84 4.07 10.28 6.81
C LYS A 84 2.83 9.46 7.16
N ALA A 85 2.79 8.20 6.75
CA ALA A 85 1.61 7.34 6.91
C ALA A 85 2.03 5.90 7.13
N ASN A 86 1.23 5.14 7.88
CA ASN A 86 1.33 3.70 7.95
C ASN A 86 0.29 3.06 7.02
N ILE A 87 0.73 2.26 6.06
CA ILE A 87 -0.13 1.64 5.05
C ILE A 87 -0.27 0.17 5.37
N GLY A 88 -1.51 -0.27 5.59
CA GLY A 88 -1.88 -1.67 5.70
C GLY A 88 -2.20 -2.25 4.32
N PHE A 89 -1.47 -3.28 3.91
CA PHE A 89 -1.68 -4.00 2.67
C PHE A 89 -1.67 -5.52 2.88
N ALA A 90 -2.50 -6.24 2.13
CA ALA A 90 -2.50 -7.69 2.13
C ALA A 90 -1.69 -8.20 0.93
N TYR A 91 -0.80 -9.14 1.15
CA TYR A 91 0.03 -9.70 0.09
C TYR A 91 -0.40 -11.13 -0.26
N ASP A 92 -1.01 -11.29 -1.43
CA ASP A 92 -1.35 -12.59 -2.00
C ASP A 92 -0.14 -13.11 -2.77
N LYS A 93 0.62 -14.00 -2.12
CA LYS A 93 1.82 -14.62 -2.70
C LYS A 93 1.50 -15.51 -3.91
N ALA A 94 0.30 -16.08 -3.99
CA ALA A 94 -0.07 -16.96 -5.09
C ALA A 94 -0.26 -16.19 -6.40
N LYS A 95 -0.68 -14.92 -6.29
CA LYS A 95 -0.94 -14.02 -7.44
C LYS A 95 0.09 -12.91 -7.59
N ASP A 96 1.02 -12.79 -6.65
CA ASP A 96 1.94 -11.66 -6.52
C ASP A 96 1.21 -10.30 -6.52
N THR A 97 0.07 -10.28 -5.81
CA THR A 97 -0.85 -9.13 -5.76
C THR A 97 -0.83 -8.49 -4.39
N TYR A 98 -0.67 -7.17 -4.39
CA TYR A 98 -0.73 -6.31 -3.23
C TYR A 98 -2.10 -5.64 -3.19
N HIS A 99 -2.85 -5.90 -2.13
CA HIS A 99 -4.17 -5.33 -1.93
C HIS A 99 -4.10 -4.22 -0.89
N TYR A 100 -4.56 -3.02 -1.24
CA TYR A 100 -4.67 -1.92 -0.29
C TYR A 100 -5.83 -2.17 0.68
N CYS A 101 -5.52 -2.19 1.98
CA CYS A 101 -6.51 -2.42 3.03
C CYS A 101 -6.93 -1.13 3.70
N PHE A 102 -5.97 -0.41 4.26
CA PHE A 102 -6.19 0.84 4.97
C PHE A 102 -4.90 1.68 5.01
N ALA A 103 -5.04 2.96 5.34
CA ALA A 103 -3.89 3.79 5.71
C ALA A 103 -4.23 4.61 6.95
N GLN A 104 -3.23 4.77 7.79
CA GLN A 104 -3.31 5.40 9.09
C GLN A 104 -2.25 6.50 9.19
N GLY A 105 -2.65 7.65 9.71
CA GLY A 105 -1.75 8.76 10.03
C GLY A 105 -1.35 8.73 11.50
N ALA A 106 -1.01 9.91 12.00
CA ALA A 106 -0.65 10.13 13.39
C ALA A 106 -1.72 9.68 14.38
N VAL A 107 -1.27 9.31 15.58
CA VAL A 107 -2.12 8.95 16.70
C VAL A 107 -2.84 10.19 17.20
N ASP A 108 -4.17 10.16 17.19
CA ASP A 108 -4.96 11.23 17.76
C ASP A 108 -4.82 11.18 19.29
N LYS A 109 -4.21 12.22 19.86
CA LYS A 109 -3.90 12.31 21.30
C LYS A 109 -5.15 12.33 22.19
N THR A 110 -6.32 12.57 21.63
CA THR A 110 -7.60 12.65 22.36
C THR A 110 -8.19 11.26 22.56
N ILE A 111 -8.09 10.40 21.55
CA ILE A 111 -8.69 9.05 21.56
C ILE A 111 -7.66 7.93 21.69
N GLY A 112 -6.36 8.22 21.54
CA GLY A 112 -5.28 7.23 21.63
C GLY A 112 -5.19 6.28 20.43
N TYR A 113 -5.97 6.53 19.37
CA TYR A 113 -5.97 5.72 18.16
C TYR A 113 -5.41 6.49 16.95
N PRO A 114 -4.69 5.81 16.05
CA PRO A 114 -4.26 6.37 14.78
C PRO A 114 -5.44 6.88 13.94
N SER A 115 -5.28 8.09 13.43
CA SER A 115 -6.26 8.70 12.54
C SER A 115 -6.30 7.96 11.20
N GLN A 116 -7.50 7.72 10.66
CA GLN A 116 -7.65 7.14 9.32
C GLN A 116 -7.27 8.18 8.28
N CYS A 117 -6.46 7.79 7.30
CA CYS A 117 -6.14 8.68 6.18
C CYS A 117 -7.35 8.83 5.25
N GLU A 118 -7.54 10.03 4.72
CA GLU A 118 -8.53 10.26 3.67
C GLU A 118 -7.98 9.81 2.31
N GLU A 119 -8.69 8.90 1.66
CA GLU A 119 -8.35 8.42 0.32
C GLU A 119 -8.79 9.46 -0.72
N THR A 120 -7.88 9.84 -1.63
CA THR A 120 -8.17 10.75 -2.76
C THR A 120 -7.96 10.00 -4.08
N GLY A 121 -8.98 9.96 -4.93
CA GLY A 121 -8.94 9.29 -6.23
C GLY A 121 -10.26 8.66 -6.69
N ALA A 122 -10.24 7.95 -7.82
CA ALA A 122 -11.45 7.35 -8.43
C ALA A 122 -12.21 6.40 -7.48
N VAL A 123 -11.49 5.67 -6.63
CA VAL A 123 -12.07 4.75 -5.63
C VAL A 123 -12.79 5.50 -4.50
N ALA A 124 -12.32 6.70 -4.14
CA ALA A 124 -12.96 7.55 -3.13
C ALA A 124 -14.25 8.21 -3.65
N ARG A 125 -14.30 8.54 -4.96
CA ARG A 125 -15.51 9.09 -5.60
C ARG A 125 -16.67 8.08 -5.59
N LEU A 126 -16.38 6.79 -5.80
CA LEU A 126 -17.41 5.74 -5.72
C LEU A 126 -17.98 5.56 -4.30
N ARG A 127 -17.15 5.71 -3.26
CA ARG A 127 -17.60 5.64 -1.85
C ARG A 127 -18.45 6.84 -1.43
N ARG A 128 -18.15 8.05 -1.93
CA ARG A 128 -19.03 9.22 -1.70
C ARG A 128 -20.35 9.12 -2.45
N ALA A 129 -20.34 8.55 -3.66
CA ALA A 129 -21.56 8.37 -4.46
C ALA A 129 -22.54 7.35 -3.87
N PHE A 130 -22.07 6.34 -3.13
CA PHE A 130 -22.91 5.34 -2.47
C PHE A 130 -23.39 5.73 -1.06
N ARG A 131 -22.97 6.89 -0.55
CA ARG A 131 -23.40 7.44 0.75
C ARG A 131 -24.36 8.62 0.61
N ALA A 132 -24.78 8.95 -0.62
CA ALA A 132 -25.76 9.98 -0.93
C ALA A 132 -27.12 9.33 -1.21
#